data_AF-A0A350LT68-F1
#
_entry.id   AF-A0A350LT68-F1
#
_cell.length_a   1.000
_cell.length_b   1.000
_cell.length_c   1.000
_cell.angle_alpha   90.00
_cell.angle_beta   90.00
_cell.angle_gamma   90.00
#
_symmetry.space_group_name_H-M   'P 1'
#
loop_
_entity.id
_entity.type
_entity.pdbx_description
1 polymer ?
#
loop_
_entity_poly.entity_id
_entity_poly.type
_entity_poly.pdbx_seq_one_letter_code
_entity_poly.pdbx_strand_id
1 'polypeptide(L)'
;MSETVRAYFEAFNHGDVEGMLACLSNDVRHFVNEGQVRTGKDAFRAFCDHMSHCYREELTDMVIFEAEGGTRAAAEYIVNGTYLATDEGLPEARGQTYRLPAGSFFSL
;
A
#
# COMPACT_ATOMS: atom_id res chain seq x y z
N MET A 1 15.49 1.46 -12.43
CA MET A 1 14.58 1.90 -11.35
C MET A 1 13.22 1.31 -11.69
N SER A 2 12.61 0.52 -10.80
CA SER A 2 11.37 -0.21 -11.12
C SER A 2 10.21 0.75 -11.41
N GLU A 3 9.90 0.95 -12.69
CA GLU A 3 8.82 1.83 -13.14
C GLU A 3 7.45 1.38 -12.61
N THR A 4 7.24 0.06 -12.49
CA THR A 4 6.03 -0.54 -11.92
C THR A 4 5.83 -0.14 -10.46
N VAL A 5 6.88 -0.21 -9.64
CA VAL A 5 6.79 0.15 -8.21
C VAL A 5 6.53 1.65 -8.04
N ARG A 6 7.16 2.49 -8.87
CA ARG A 6 6.88 3.93 -8.88
C ARG A 6 5.43 4.21 -9.26
N ALA A 7 4.95 3.62 -10.35
CA ALA A 7 3.56 3.79 -10.80
C ALA A 7 2.55 3.32 -9.75
N TYR A 8 2.83 2.22 -9.05
CA TYR A 8 2.00 1.72 -7.95
C TYR A 8 1.86 2.75 -6.82
N PHE A 9 2.95 3.38 -6.38
CA PHE A 9 2.88 4.38 -5.31
C PHE A 9 2.31 5.73 -5.77
N GLU A 10 2.54 6.12 -7.03
CA GLU A 10 1.87 7.28 -7.62
C GLU A 10 0.35 7.08 -7.66
N ALA A 11 -0.11 5.88 -8.05
CA ALA A 11 -1.51 5.52 -8.04
C ALA A 11 -2.09 5.53 -6.61
N PHE A 12 -1.36 4.99 -5.63
CA PHE A 12 -1.76 5.05 -4.22
C PHE A 12 -1.99 6.49 -3.76
N ASN A 13 -1.03 7.41 -3.99
CA ASN A 13 -1.14 8.80 -3.57
C ASN A 13 -2.27 9.57 -4.27
N HIS A 14 -2.68 9.15 -5.47
CA HIS A 14 -3.85 9.70 -6.15
C HIS A 14 -5.19 9.06 -5.72
N GLY A 15 -5.16 8.04 -4.85
CA GLY A 15 -6.34 7.25 -4.53
C GLY A 15 -6.84 6.40 -5.72
N ASP A 16 -5.97 6.09 -6.67
CA ASP A 16 -6.28 5.35 -7.89
C ASP A 16 -6.10 3.84 -7.69
N VAL A 17 -7.14 3.19 -7.16
CA VAL A 17 -7.17 1.74 -6.92
C VAL A 17 -6.99 0.95 -8.21
N GLU A 18 -7.55 1.41 -9.33
CA GLU A 18 -7.43 0.70 -10.61
C GLU A 18 -6.01 0.83 -11.18
N GLY A 19 -5.36 1.98 -11.01
CA GLY A 19 -3.93 2.17 -11.31
C GLY A 19 -3.03 1.26 -10.48
N MET A 20 -3.31 1.10 -9.18
CA MET A 20 -2.61 0.13 -8.34
C MET A 20 -2.81 -1.30 -8.85
N LEU A 21 -4.06 -1.70 -9.12
CA LEU A 21 -4.40 -3.04 -9.61
C LEU A 21 -3.79 -3.36 -10.98
N ALA A 22 -3.60 -2.37 -11.84
CA ALA A 22 -2.94 -2.52 -13.13
C ALA A 22 -1.46 -2.92 -12.98
N CYS A 23 -0.80 -2.55 -11.88
CA CYS A 23 0.59 -2.89 -11.60
C CYS A 23 0.78 -4.32 -11.06
N LEU A 24 -0.31 -5.02 -10.69
CA LEU A 24 -0.25 -6.32 -10.02
C LEU A 24 -0.43 -7.49 -11.00
N SER A 25 0.17 -8.64 -10.69
CA SER A 25 -0.17 -9.91 -11.33
C SER A 25 -1.56 -10.41 -10.88
N ASN A 26 -2.15 -11.35 -11.63
CA ASN A 26 -3.45 -11.92 -11.27
C ASN A 26 -3.38 -12.79 -10.01
N ASP A 27 -2.22 -13.37 -9.73
CA ASP A 27 -1.91 -14.25 -8.60
C ASP A 27 -1.17 -13.52 -7.45
N VAL A 28 -1.22 -12.17 -7.44
CA VAL A 28 -0.55 -11.34 -6.43
C VAL A 28 -0.82 -11.85 -5.02
N ARG A 29 0.23 -11.92 -4.20
CA ARG A 29 0.15 -12.28 -2.79
C ARG A 29 0.47 -11.06 -1.97
N HIS A 30 -0.55 -10.49 -1.33
CA HIS A 30 -0.42 -9.35 -0.45
C HIS A 30 -0.27 -9.82 1.00
N PHE A 31 0.90 -9.59 1.57
CA PHE A 31 1.25 -9.95 2.93
C PHE A 31 0.92 -8.77 3.85
N VAL A 32 -0.30 -8.76 4.39
CA VAL A 32 -0.72 -7.69 5.31
C VAL A 32 0.17 -7.71 6.54
N ASN A 33 0.66 -6.54 6.95
CA ASN A 33 1.50 -6.40 8.13
C ASN A 33 0.79 -6.94 9.37
N GLU A 34 1.45 -7.83 10.12
CA GLU A 34 0.87 -8.54 11.28
C GLU A 34 -0.47 -9.26 10.98
N GLY A 35 -0.68 -9.63 9.71
CA GLY A 35 -1.95 -10.17 9.22
C GLY A 35 -1.81 -11.44 8.38
N GLN A 36 -2.89 -11.76 7.68
CA GLN A 36 -2.97 -12.92 6.79
C GLN A 36 -2.57 -12.56 5.37
N VAL A 37 -2.12 -13.57 4.61
CA VAL A 37 -1.85 -13.42 3.18
C VAL A 37 -3.17 -13.37 2.41
N ARG A 38 -3.34 -12.33 1.59
CA ARG A 38 -4.46 -12.17 0.67
C ARG A 38 -3.98 -12.49 -0.74
N THR A 39 -4.69 -13.34 -1.46
CA THR A 39 -4.28 -13.78 -2.81
C THR A 39 -5.24 -13.29 -3.87
N GLY A 40 -4.70 -12.73 -4.94
CA GLY A 40 -5.42 -12.28 -6.12
C GLY A 40 -5.93 -10.84 -6.03
N LYS A 41 -6.22 -10.28 -7.21
CA LYS A 41 -6.63 -8.88 -7.38
C LYS A 41 -7.94 -8.53 -6.67
N ASP A 42 -8.91 -9.44 -6.62
CA ASP A 42 -10.18 -9.17 -5.94
C ASP A 42 -10.00 -8.99 -4.44
N ALA A 43 -9.16 -9.83 -3.81
CA ALA A 43 -8.84 -9.71 -2.40
C ALA A 43 -8.02 -8.43 -2.08
N PHE A 44 -7.20 -7.99 -3.05
CA PHE A 44 -6.47 -6.72 -2.98
C PHE A 44 -7.40 -5.52 -3.12
N ARG A 45 -8.34 -5.53 -4.08
CA ARG A 45 -9.34 -4.47 -4.25
C ARG A 45 -10.17 -4.29 -2.99
N ALA A 46 -10.69 -5.38 -2.42
CA ALA A 46 -11.43 -5.34 -1.17
C ALA A 46 -10.59 -4.80 0.00
N PHE A 47 -9.27 -4.98 -0.02
CA PHE A 47 -8.37 -4.37 0.96
C PHE A 47 -8.25 -2.85 0.73
N CYS A 48 -8.08 -2.39 -0.51
CA CYS A 48 -8.03 -0.96 -0.83
C CYS A 48 -9.34 -0.25 -0.47
N ASP A 49 -10.50 -0.87 -0.73
CA ASP A 49 -11.81 -0.32 -0.38
C ASP A 49 -11.96 -0.14 1.14
N HIS A 50 -11.55 -1.15 1.91
CA HIS A 50 -11.51 -1.09 3.38
C HIS A 50 -10.57 0.01 3.87
N MET A 51 -9.33 0.04 3.34
CA MET A 51 -8.35 1.06 3.71
C MET A 51 -8.86 2.47 3.41
N SER A 52 -9.51 2.68 2.27
CA SER A 52 -10.04 3.99 1.86
C SER A 52 -11.23 4.43 2.72
N HIS A 53 -11.96 3.48 3.33
CA HIS A 53 -13.01 3.79 4.28
C HIS A 53 -12.44 4.24 5.63
N CYS A 54 -11.43 3.53 6.13
CA CYS A 54 -10.88 3.76 7.47
C CYS A 54 -9.80 4.85 7.50
N TYR A 55 -9.04 5.05 6.42
CA TYR A 55 -7.83 5.87 6.41
C TYR A 55 -7.78 6.79 5.18
N ARG A 56 -7.14 7.94 5.35
CA ARG A 56 -6.67 8.78 4.25
C ARG A 56 -5.19 9.02 4.44
N GLU A 57 -4.39 8.54 3.50
CA GLU A 57 -2.93 8.54 3.60
C GLU A 57 -2.27 9.16 2.37
N GLU A 58 -1.12 9.79 2.60
CA GLU A 58 -0.19 10.26 1.59
C GLU A 58 1.22 9.77 1.94
N LEU A 59 1.90 9.17 0.97
CA LEU A 59 3.27 8.67 1.12
C LEU A 59 4.25 9.75 0.65
N THR A 60 5.13 10.18 1.54
CA THR A 60 6.20 11.14 1.27
C THR A 60 7.56 10.52 1.50
N ASP A 61 8.63 11.25 1.14
CA ASP A 61 10.02 10.82 1.35
C ASP A 61 10.32 9.45 0.71
N MET A 62 9.69 9.16 -0.43
CA MET A 62 9.76 7.88 -1.14
C MET A 62 11.17 7.62 -1.69
N VAL A 63 11.74 6.46 -1.32
CA VAL A 63 12.98 5.93 -1.88
C VAL A 63 12.72 4.53 -2.41
N ILE A 64 13.00 4.31 -3.71
CA ILE A 64 12.79 3.03 -4.38
C ILE A 64 14.13 2.39 -4.70
N PHE A 65 14.30 1.14 -4.27
CA PHE A 65 15.45 0.29 -4.52
C PHE A 65 15.09 -0.82 -5.49
N GLU A 66 16.01 -1.13 -6.40
CA GLU A 66 15.90 -2.24 -7.33
C GLU A 66 16.99 -3.26 -7.02
N ALA A 67 16.67 -4.54 -7.16
CA ALA A 67 17.59 -5.64 -6.93
C ALA A 67 17.41 -6.76 -7.96
N GLU A 68 18.39 -7.66 -8.03
CA GLU A 68 18.34 -8.90 -8.82
C GLU A 68 17.98 -8.69 -10.31
N GLY A 69 18.44 -7.58 -10.91
CA GLY A 69 18.16 -7.29 -12.32
C GLY A 69 16.70 -6.95 -12.62
N GLY A 70 15.97 -6.42 -11.64
CA GLY A 70 14.61 -5.92 -11.80
C GLY A 70 13.50 -6.90 -11.43
N THR A 71 13.84 -8.11 -10.97
CA THR A 71 12.87 -9.10 -10.47
C THR A 71 12.50 -8.87 -9.00
N ARG A 72 13.24 -8.01 -8.30
CA ARG A 72 13.01 -7.64 -6.90
C ARG A 72 13.09 -6.14 -6.72
N ALA A 73 12.27 -5.61 -5.82
CA ALA A 73 12.33 -4.22 -5.44
C ALA A 73 12.01 -4.04 -3.96
N ALA A 74 12.45 -2.91 -3.40
CA ALA A 74 12.07 -2.47 -2.07
C ALA A 74 11.75 -0.97 -2.12
N ALA A 75 10.92 -0.50 -1.19
CA ALA A 75 10.66 0.92 -1.03
C ALA A 75 10.61 1.28 0.45
N GLU A 76 11.16 2.45 0.79
CA GLU A 76 11.05 3.09 2.10
C GLU A 76 10.36 4.45 1.92
N TYR A 77 9.45 4.79 2.82
CA TYR A 77 8.65 6.01 2.73
C TYR A 77 8.07 6.38 4.11
N ILE A 78 7.58 7.61 4.21
CA ILE A 78 6.81 8.08 5.36
C ILE A 78 5.32 8.06 5.01
N VAL A 79 4.53 7.39 5.85
CA VAL A 79 3.06 7.46 5.78
C VAL A 79 2.60 8.67 6.58
N ASN A 80 1.83 9.55 5.95
CA ASN A 80 1.14 10.67 6.60
C ASN A 80 -0.36 10.42 6.50
N GLY A 81 -1.01 10.12 7.62
CA GLY A 81 -2.39 9.64 7.58
C GLY A 81 -3.36 10.35 8.52
N THR A 82 -4.64 10.22 8.22
CA THR A 82 -5.76 10.55 9.11
C THR A 82 -6.66 9.32 9.26
N TYR A 83 -6.97 8.95 10.50
CA TYR A 83 -7.86 7.83 10.78
C TYR A 83 -9.31 8.30 10.86
N LEU A 84 -10.10 7.95 9.85
CA LEU A 84 -11.42 8.49 9.54
C LEU A 84 -12.56 7.72 10.21
N ALA A 85 -12.50 6.38 10.15
CA ALA A 85 -13.53 5.48 10.65
C ALA A 85 -12.89 4.32 11.40
N THR A 86 -13.54 3.86 12.47
CA THR A 86 -13.01 2.80 13.33
C THR A 86 -12.87 1.51 12.52
N ASP A 87 -11.64 1.02 12.43
CA ASP A 87 -11.28 -0.29 11.90
C ASP A 87 -11.48 -1.36 12.97
N GLU A 88 -11.97 -2.53 12.56
CA GLU A 88 -12.37 -3.59 13.48
C GLU A 88 -11.17 -4.11 14.27
N GLY A 89 -11.32 -4.17 15.60
CA GLY A 89 -10.26 -4.62 16.50
C GLY A 89 -9.19 -3.57 16.83
N LEU A 90 -9.28 -2.37 16.27
CA LEU A 90 -8.39 -1.24 16.59
C LEU A 90 -9.08 -0.20 17.50
N PRO A 91 -8.31 0.73 18.08
CA PRO A 91 -8.89 1.85 18.83
C PRO A 91 -9.88 2.67 18.01
N GLU A 92 -10.75 3.40 18.70
CA GLU A 92 -11.78 4.25 18.08
C GLU A 92 -11.16 5.36 17.20
N ALA A 93 -11.72 5.54 16.01
CA ALA A 93 -11.36 6.66 15.14
C ALA A 93 -12.05 7.95 15.60
N ARG A 94 -11.25 8.99 15.77
CA ARG A 94 -11.69 10.34 16.15
C ARG A 94 -11.11 11.41 15.22
N GLY A 95 -10.58 11.00 14.05
CA GLY A 95 -9.88 11.89 13.13
C GLY A 95 -8.42 12.14 13.51
N GLN A 96 -7.81 11.29 14.33
CA GLN A 96 -6.39 11.44 14.71
C GLN A 96 -5.49 11.33 13.48
N THR A 97 -4.49 12.21 13.44
CA THR A 97 -3.43 12.18 12.43
C THR A 97 -2.25 11.36 12.93
N TYR A 98 -1.55 10.70 12.02
CA TYR A 98 -0.35 9.93 12.33
C TYR A 98 0.73 10.13 11.27
N ARG A 99 1.98 9.93 11.70
CA ARG A 99 3.15 9.95 10.83
C ARG A 99 4.12 8.87 11.28
N LEU A 100 4.43 7.92 10.39
CA LEU A 100 5.37 6.85 10.70
C LEU A 100 6.19 6.42 9.47
N PRO A 101 7.41 5.91 9.68
CA PRO A 101 8.16 5.25 8.62
C PRO A 101 7.54 3.89 8.28
N ALA A 102 7.56 3.54 7.00
CA ALA A 102 7.11 2.25 6.50
C ALA A 102 8.02 1.78 5.36
N GLY A 103 7.95 0.48 5.05
CA GLY A 103 8.66 -0.10 3.93
C GLY A 103 7.90 -1.25 3.31
N SER A 104 8.15 -1.48 2.03
CA SER A 104 7.57 -2.55 1.23
C SER A 104 8.64 -3.31 0.47
N PHE A 105 8.43 -4.61 0.29
CA PHE A 105 9.27 -5.48 -0.54
C PHE A 105 8.41 -6.16 -1.60
N PHE A 106 8.96 -6.29 -2.81
CA PHE A 106 8.25 -6.77 -3.98
C PHE A 106 9.02 -7.89 -4.69
N SER A 107 8.25 -8.80 -5.29
CA SER A 107 8.67 -9.63 -6.41
C SER A 107 7.97 -9.10 -7.65
N LEU A 108 8.70 -9.01 -8.77
CA LEU A 108 8.25 -8.44 -10.04
C LEU A 108 8.25 -9.50 -11.15
#